data_AF-A0A815QRM4-F1
#
_entry.id   AF-A0A815QRM4-F1
#
_cell.length_a   1.000
_cell.length_b   1.000
_cell.length_c   1.000
_cell.angle_alpha   90.00
_cell.angle_beta   90.00
_cell.angle_gamma   90.00
#
_symmetry.space_group_name_H-M   'P 1'
#
loop_
_entity.id
_entity.type
_entity.pdbx_description
1 polymer ?
#
loop_
_entity_poly.entity_id
_entity_poly.type
_entity_poly.pdbx_seq_one_letter_code
_entity_poly.pdbx_strand_id
1 'polypeptide(L)'
;MDNKIANINNIELHNWNNNIIVREWNNSLDSSMEFRCFVYQSNLTAISQYNYYCKYYHLQNDAIIQKIKITIIKYWQEKIQQLLDPWSEKYSNYVIDIGLIENKSTNKYDCIVIEMNPFETTTHPCLFDWTKDNNQLRGQGSEIEIRVQLDYYPYIEDYVEFILDINQCDGKNNSSSDHPAKEPYFIFLDKMKTQLSL
;
A
#
# COMPACT_ATOMS: atom_id res chain seq x y z
N MET A 1 -1.47 -44.30 -25.60
CA MET A 1 -1.83 -43.35 -26.66
C MET A 1 -1.15 -42.05 -26.32
N ASP A 2 -0.06 -41.76 -27.01
CA ASP A 2 0.75 -40.58 -26.81
C ASP A 2 0.04 -39.36 -27.41
N ASN A 3 -0.42 -38.44 -26.56
CA ASN A 3 -0.91 -37.14 -27.00
C ASN A 3 0.28 -36.23 -27.33
N LYS A 4 0.91 -36.47 -28.48
CA LYS A 4 1.78 -35.48 -29.13
C LYS A 4 0.88 -34.49 -29.87
N ILE A 5 0.48 -33.42 -29.19
CA ILE A 5 -0.05 -32.24 -29.88
C ILE A 5 1.14 -31.57 -30.57
N ALA A 6 1.13 -31.60 -31.91
CA ALA A 6 2.13 -30.93 -32.73
C ALA A 6 2.07 -29.41 -32.48
N ASN A 7 3.21 -28.84 -32.12
CA ASN A 7 3.37 -27.43 -31.83
C ASN A 7 3.33 -26.64 -33.16
N ILE A 8 2.16 -26.09 -33.52
CA ILE A 8 1.92 -25.44 -34.82
C ILE A 8 2.38 -23.98 -34.85
N ASN A 9 2.84 -23.38 -33.75
CA ASN A 9 3.41 -22.04 -33.78
C ASN A 9 4.77 -22.05 -33.07
N ASN A 10 5.80 -21.49 -33.71
CA ASN A 10 7.09 -21.12 -33.09
C ASN A 10 6.89 -20.00 -32.05
N ILE A 11 5.98 -20.19 -31.10
CA ILE A 11 5.84 -19.35 -29.92
C ILE A 11 6.66 -20.07 -28.86
N GLU A 12 7.86 -19.56 -28.58
CA GLU A 12 8.52 -19.86 -27.31
C GLU A 12 7.59 -19.38 -26.20
N LEU A 13 6.83 -20.30 -25.62
CA LEU A 13 6.11 -20.04 -24.38
C LEU A 13 7.19 -19.69 -23.35
N HIS A 14 7.18 -18.43 -22.87
CA HIS A 14 8.11 -18.03 -21.84
C HIS A 14 8.00 -19.00 -20.64
N ASN A 15 9.13 -19.33 -20.01
CA ASN A 15 9.22 -20.26 -18.87
C ASN A 15 8.63 -19.67 -17.57
N TRP A 16 7.46 -19.05 -17.63
CA TRP A 16 6.76 -18.50 -16.48
C TRP A 16 6.09 -19.64 -15.74
N ASN A 17 6.61 -19.94 -14.55
CA ASN A 17 5.97 -20.85 -13.62
C ASN A 17 5.19 -20.02 -12.60
N ASN A 18 3.88 -20.27 -12.53
CA ASN A 18 3.06 -19.72 -11.45
C ASN A 18 3.44 -20.42 -10.14
N ASN A 19 3.70 -19.64 -9.10
CA ASN A 19 4.06 -20.13 -7.79
C ASN A 19 2.95 -19.77 -6.78
N ILE A 20 2.68 -20.68 -5.85
CA ILE A 20 1.85 -20.40 -4.68
C ILE A 20 2.79 -20.22 -3.50
N ILE A 21 2.74 -19.03 -2.87
CA ILE A 21 3.55 -18.69 -1.71
C ILE A 21 2.62 -18.66 -0.49
N VAL A 22 2.93 -19.47 0.51
CA VAL A 22 2.23 -19.48 1.80
C VAL A 22 3.20 -18.99 2.87
N ARG A 23 2.80 -17.94 3.61
CA ARG A 23 3.60 -17.35 4.69
C ARG A 23 2.93 -17.61 6.02
N GLU A 24 3.73 -17.76 7.07
CA GLU A 24 3.22 -17.85 8.43
C GLU A 24 2.46 -16.57 8.81
N TRP A 25 1.33 -16.74 9.48
CA TRP A 25 0.55 -15.62 10.00
C TRP A 25 1.24 -15.01 11.23
N ASN A 26 1.50 -13.70 11.20
CA ASN A 26 2.14 -13.00 12.30
C ASN A 26 1.13 -12.14 13.07
N ASN A 27 0.72 -12.62 14.25
CA ASN A 27 -0.23 -11.90 15.13
C ASN A 27 0.30 -10.58 15.71
N SER A 28 1.61 -10.33 15.62
CA SER A 28 2.23 -9.10 16.12
C SER A 28 2.39 -8.03 15.05
N LEU A 29 2.11 -8.34 13.79
CA LEU A 29 2.10 -7.37 12.70
C LEU A 29 0.78 -6.59 12.72
N ASP A 30 0.85 -5.31 13.07
CA ASP A 30 -0.29 -4.39 12.96
C ASP A 30 -0.28 -3.71 11.59
N SER A 31 -1.42 -3.77 10.89
CA SER A 31 -1.65 -3.08 9.62
C SER A 31 -1.39 -1.56 9.67
N SER A 32 -1.55 -0.93 10.84
CA SER A 32 -1.24 0.50 11.00
C SER A 32 0.26 0.80 10.97
N MET A 33 1.08 -0.22 11.23
CA MET A 33 2.54 -0.12 11.33
C MET A 33 3.24 -0.66 10.07
N GLU A 34 2.52 -0.68 8.94
CA GLU A 34 3.04 -1.02 7.62
C GLU A 34 3.31 0.24 6.79
N PHE A 35 4.47 0.30 6.14
CA PHE A 35 4.93 1.45 5.38
C PHE A 35 5.48 1.04 4.02
N ARG A 36 5.02 1.73 2.98
CA ARG A 36 5.53 1.63 1.63
C ARG A 36 6.71 2.55 1.45
N CYS A 37 7.84 1.99 1.05
CA CYS A 37 9.10 2.68 0.88
C CYS A 37 9.50 2.70 -0.60
N PHE A 38 10.00 3.84 -1.07
CA PHE A 38 10.38 4.06 -2.46
C PHE A 38 11.89 4.12 -2.56
N VAL A 39 12.47 3.28 -3.41
CA VAL A 39 13.91 3.23 -3.66
C VAL A 39 14.16 3.53 -5.12
N TYR A 40 15.03 4.51 -5.38
CA TYR A 40 15.44 4.92 -6.71
C TYR A 40 16.95 5.11 -6.77
N GLN A 41 17.59 4.53 -7.79
CA GLN A 41 19.05 4.52 -7.95
C GLN A 41 19.80 4.10 -6.68
N SER A 42 19.36 3.01 -6.05
CA SER A 42 19.93 2.49 -4.79
C SER A 42 19.86 3.47 -3.61
N ASN A 43 18.92 4.41 -3.62
CA ASN A 43 18.66 5.31 -2.50
C ASN A 43 17.20 5.22 -2.07
N LEU A 44 16.95 5.06 -0.77
CA LEU A 44 15.61 5.26 -0.20
C LEU A 44 15.24 6.74 -0.29
N THR A 45 14.13 7.06 -0.94
CA THR A 45 13.73 8.44 -1.29
C THR A 45 12.49 8.91 -0.56
N ALA A 46 11.55 8.01 -0.29
CA ALA A 46 10.27 8.35 0.33
C ALA A 46 9.67 7.17 1.10
N ILE A 47 8.83 7.49 2.08
CA ILE A 47 8.14 6.54 2.95
C ILE A 47 6.67 6.99 3.08
N SER A 48 5.73 6.10 2.84
CA SER A 48 4.30 6.35 3.02
C SER A 48 3.72 5.36 4.01
N GLN A 49 2.79 5.79 4.87
CA GLN A 49 1.84 4.88 5.50
C GLN A 49 1.17 4.01 4.42
N TYR A 50 1.15 2.69 4.62
CA TYR A 50 0.60 1.77 3.62
C TYR A 50 -0.92 1.88 3.53
N ASN A 51 -1.63 1.69 4.65
CA ASN A 51 -3.07 1.88 4.71
C ASN A 51 -3.44 3.37 4.83
N TYR A 52 -3.25 4.12 3.76
CA TYR A 52 -3.44 5.57 3.71
C TYR A 52 -4.90 6.03 3.81
N TYR A 53 -5.87 5.10 3.77
CA TYR A 53 -7.29 5.41 3.96
C TYR A 53 -7.64 5.72 5.42
N CYS A 54 -6.83 5.21 6.37
CA CYS A 54 -7.13 5.30 7.80
C CYS A 54 -6.25 6.33 8.50
N LYS A 55 -6.89 7.16 9.33
CA LYS A 55 -6.19 7.96 10.33
C LYS A 55 -5.93 7.10 11.57
N TYR A 56 -4.66 6.90 11.93
CA TYR A 56 -4.28 6.17 13.14
C TYR A 56 -3.79 7.12 14.21
N TYR A 57 -4.40 7.08 15.41
CA TYR A 57 -4.11 8.01 16.50
C TYR A 57 -2.64 8.01 16.95
N HIS A 58 -1.97 6.86 16.98
CA HIS A 58 -0.56 6.78 17.35
C HIS A 58 0.37 7.38 16.28
N LEU A 59 -0.08 7.48 15.02
CA LEU A 59 0.63 8.13 13.93
C LEU A 59 0.31 9.63 13.81
N GLN A 60 -0.30 10.24 14.84
CA GLN A 60 -0.54 11.69 14.90
C GLN A 60 0.50 12.43 15.75
N ASN A 61 1.55 11.72 16.18
CA ASN A 61 2.61 12.25 17.00
C ASN A 61 3.92 12.32 16.20
N ASP A 62 4.42 13.53 15.98
CA ASP A 62 5.63 13.77 15.19
C ASP A 62 6.85 12.99 15.70
N ALA A 63 7.02 12.87 17.02
CA ALA A 63 8.14 12.11 17.58
C ALA A 63 8.05 10.62 17.25
N ILE A 64 6.83 10.07 17.21
CA ILE A 64 6.60 8.67 16.80
C ILE A 64 6.88 8.52 15.30
N ILE A 65 6.37 9.43 14.46
CA ILE A 65 6.61 9.42 13.01
C ILE A 65 8.12 9.49 12.71
N GLN A 66 8.86 10.37 13.38
CA GLN A 66 10.30 10.49 13.20
C GLN A 66 11.05 9.23 13.70
N LYS A 67 10.62 8.63 14.81
CA LYS A 67 11.19 7.36 15.30
C LYS A 67 11.00 6.24 14.26
N ILE A 68 9.82 6.18 13.64
CA ILE A 68 9.51 5.21 12.57
C ILE A 68 10.40 5.46 11.34
N LYS A 69 10.45 6.71 10.85
CA LYS A 69 11.31 7.12 9.72
C LYS A 69 12.75 6.67 9.93
N ILE A 70 13.34 6.98 11.09
CA ILE A 70 14.72 6.62 11.42
C ILE A 70 14.91 5.11 11.49
N THR A 71 13.95 4.38 12.07
CA THR A 71 14.00 2.92 12.16
C THR A 71 13.99 2.28 10.77
N ILE A 72 13.09 2.71 9.89
CA ILE A 72 12.99 2.22 8.50
C ILE A 72 14.28 2.53 7.73
N ILE A 73 14.77 3.77 7.78
CA ILE A 73 16.00 4.17 7.09
C ILE A 73 17.16 3.28 7.53
N LYS A 74 17.33 3.10 8.85
CA LYS A 74 18.40 2.27 9.41
C LYS A 74 18.27 0.82 8.97
N TYR A 75 17.08 0.23 9.06
CA TYR A 75 16.83 -1.14 8.64
C TYR A 75 17.13 -1.33 7.14
N TRP A 76 16.70 -0.39 6.31
CA TRP A 76 16.99 -0.40 4.89
C TRP A 76 18.49 -0.34 4.62
N GLN A 77 19.22 0.62 5.20
CA GLN A 77 20.66 0.78 5.00
C GLN A 77 21.48 -0.44 5.48
N GLU A 78 21.14 -0.98 6.65
CA GLU A 78 21.93 -2.04 7.30
C GLU A 78 21.58 -3.45 6.81
N LYS A 79 20.37 -3.66 6.27
CA LYS A 79 19.89 -4.99 5.86
C LYS A 79 19.55 -5.05 4.38
N ILE A 80 18.61 -4.24 3.92
CA ILE A 80 18.06 -4.38 2.56
C ILE A 80 19.07 -3.92 1.52
N GLN A 81 19.63 -2.72 1.70
CA GLN A 81 20.61 -2.13 0.79
C GLN A 81 21.83 -3.04 0.62
N GLN A 82 22.40 -3.54 1.72
CA GLN A 82 23.55 -4.46 1.69
C GLN A 82 23.28 -5.74 0.89
N LEU A 83 22.02 -6.21 0.87
CA LEU A 83 21.63 -7.42 0.13
C LEU A 83 21.39 -7.15 -1.37
N LEU A 84 20.88 -5.96 -1.72
CA LEU A 84 20.43 -5.65 -3.07
C LEU A 84 21.46 -4.87 -3.91
N ASP A 85 22.28 -4.01 -3.30
CA ASP A 85 23.29 -3.21 -4.00
C ASP A 85 24.34 -4.02 -4.79
N PRO A 86 24.76 -5.23 -4.36
CA PRO A 86 25.60 -6.10 -5.20
C PRO A 86 24.99 -6.46 -6.57
N TRP A 87 23.69 -6.23 -6.75
CA TRP A 87 22.90 -6.51 -7.94
C TRP A 87 22.17 -5.26 -8.45
N SER A 88 22.79 -4.08 -8.29
CA SER A 88 22.23 -2.77 -8.63
C SER A 88 21.73 -2.65 -10.09
N GLU A 89 22.25 -3.46 -11.02
CA GLU A 89 21.76 -3.53 -12.39
C GLU A 89 20.34 -4.10 -12.51
N LYS A 90 19.87 -4.82 -11.49
CA LYS A 90 18.51 -5.36 -11.39
C LYS A 90 17.67 -4.66 -10.32
N TYR A 91 18.29 -4.26 -9.21
CA TYR A 91 17.56 -3.81 -8.00
C TYR A 91 17.96 -2.41 -7.56
N SER A 92 18.16 -1.49 -8.49
CA SER A 92 18.38 -0.08 -8.17
C SER A 92 17.08 0.71 -7.97
N ASN A 93 15.97 0.27 -8.56
CA ASN A 93 14.68 0.95 -8.47
C ASN A 93 13.59 -0.05 -8.07
N TYR A 94 12.98 0.14 -6.91
CA TYR A 94 11.89 -0.70 -6.43
C TYR A 94 11.03 0.01 -5.38
N VAL A 95 9.86 -0.54 -5.16
CA VAL A 95 9.00 -0.21 -4.03
C VAL A 95 9.04 -1.39 -3.07
N ILE A 96 9.14 -1.13 -1.77
CA ILE A 96 9.19 -2.18 -0.75
C ILE A 96 8.28 -1.85 0.41
N ASP A 97 7.46 -2.80 0.82
CA ASP A 97 6.55 -2.67 1.94
C ASP A 97 7.21 -3.26 3.19
N ILE A 98 7.29 -2.48 4.25
CA ILE A 98 8.00 -2.80 5.50
C ILE A 98 7.01 -2.70 6.66
N GLY A 99 6.88 -3.80 7.40
CA GLY A 99 6.13 -3.85 8.65
C GLY A 99 7.02 -3.60 9.86
N LEU A 100 6.53 -2.83 10.83
CA LEU A 100 7.19 -2.61 12.13
C LEU A 100 6.44 -3.37 13.21
N ILE A 101 7.16 -4.21 13.94
CA ILE A 101 6.65 -4.98 15.08
C ILE A 101 7.21 -4.36 16.36
N GLU A 102 6.33 -3.90 17.24
CA GLU A 102 6.76 -3.32 18.52
C GLU A 102 7.28 -4.39 19.48
N ASN A 103 8.53 -4.22 19.89
CA ASN A 103 9.15 -5.00 20.93
C ASN A 103 8.92 -4.32 22.29
N LYS A 104 7.87 -4.73 22.99
CA LYS A 104 7.41 -4.09 24.25
C LYS A 104 8.45 -4.10 25.37
N SER A 105 9.37 -5.07 25.41
CA SER A 105 10.40 -5.15 26.45
C SER A 105 11.55 -4.18 26.21
N THR A 106 11.84 -3.82 24.96
CA THR A 106 12.92 -2.90 24.61
C THR A 106 12.43 -1.51 24.17
N ASN A 107 11.13 -1.36 23.95
CA ASN A 107 10.50 -0.17 23.37
C ASN A 107 11.12 0.22 22.00
N LYS A 108 11.52 -0.80 21.23
CA LYS A 108 12.05 -0.67 19.86
C LYS A 108 11.12 -1.34 18.86
N TYR A 109 11.32 -1.06 17.59
CA TYR A 109 10.63 -1.75 16.51
C TYR A 109 11.58 -2.74 15.84
N ASP A 110 11.13 -3.97 15.68
CA ASP A 110 11.72 -4.92 14.76
C ASP A 110 11.06 -4.73 13.39
N CYS A 111 11.83 -4.83 12.30
CA CYS A 111 11.33 -4.63 10.95
C CYS A 111 11.28 -5.93 10.16
N ILE A 112 10.24 -6.09 9.34
CA ILE A 112 10.08 -7.19 8.39
C ILE A 112 9.75 -6.66 7.00
N VAL A 113 10.23 -7.34 5.96
CA VAL A 113 9.81 -7.09 4.58
C VAL A 113 8.51 -7.84 4.32
N ILE A 114 7.49 -7.12 3.84
CA ILE A 114 6.17 -7.67 3.50
C ILE A 114 6.11 -8.00 2.02
N GLU A 115 6.50 -7.06 1.16
CA GLU A 115 6.34 -7.19 -0.28
C GLU A 115 7.38 -6.34 -1.01
N MET A 116 7.80 -6.77 -2.19
CA MET A 116 8.58 -5.98 -3.13
C MET A 116 7.82 -5.82 -4.42
N ASN A 117 7.86 -4.60 -4.95
CA ASN A 117 7.09 -4.15 -6.09
C ASN A 117 7.99 -3.41 -7.09
N PRO A 118 7.66 -3.40 -8.39
CA PRO A 118 8.33 -2.54 -9.36
C PRO A 118 8.22 -1.05 -8.98
N PHE A 119 9.24 -0.25 -9.30
CA PHE A 119 9.16 1.21 -9.22
C PHE A 119 8.45 1.76 -10.47
N GLU A 120 7.16 1.48 -10.57
CA GLU A 120 6.34 1.82 -11.72
C GLU A 120 4.94 2.25 -11.31
N THR A 121 4.24 2.94 -12.22
CA THR A 121 2.87 3.44 -11.99
C THR A 121 1.83 2.35 -11.77
N THR A 122 2.17 1.10 -12.07
CA THR A 122 1.35 -0.08 -11.75
C THR A 122 1.31 -0.38 -10.25
N THR A 123 2.26 0.11 -9.48
CA THR A 123 2.30 -0.01 -8.02
C THR A 123 1.68 1.23 -7.40
N HIS A 124 0.68 1.06 -6.53
CA HIS A 124 -0.01 2.20 -5.94
C HIS A 124 0.94 3.10 -5.10
N PRO A 125 0.97 4.43 -5.27
CA PRO A 125 1.92 5.30 -4.57
C PRO A 125 1.53 5.68 -3.12
N CYS A 126 0.37 5.21 -2.65
CA CYS A 126 -0.21 5.53 -1.34
C CYS A 126 -0.41 7.04 -1.14
N LEU A 127 0.27 7.67 -0.18
CA LEU A 127 0.16 9.13 0.08
C LEU A 127 1.01 9.99 -0.87
N PHE A 128 1.72 9.37 -1.82
CA PHE A 128 2.38 10.06 -2.92
C PHE A 128 1.55 9.96 -4.20
N ASP A 129 1.92 10.73 -5.19
CA ASP A 129 1.39 10.69 -6.56
C ASP A 129 2.57 10.56 -7.53
N TRP A 130 2.54 9.54 -8.39
CA TRP A 130 3.64 9.26 -9.34
C TRP A 130 3.97 10.42 -10.27
N THR A 131 2.99 11.29 -10.55
CA THR A 131 3.17 12.45 -11.44
C THR A 131 3.59 13.67 -10.64
N LYS A 132 2.87 14.01 -9.56
CA LYS A 132 3.10 15.24 -8.78
C LYS A 132 4.34 15.15 -7.92
N ASP A 133 4.62 13.98 -7.36
CA ASP A 133 5.74 13.73 -6.45
C ASP A 133 6.93 13.06 -7.16
N ASN A 134 6.94 13.01 -8.50
CA ASN A 134 7.99 12.34 -9.28
C ASN A 134 9.42 12.74 -8.84
N ASN A 135 9.62 14.04 -8.55
CA ASN A 135 10.91 14.54 -8.11
C ASN A 135 11.30 13.97 -6.73
N GLN A 136 10.38 13.94 -5.77
CA GLN A 136 10.62 13.35 -4.45
C GLN A 136 10.88 11.85 -4.56
N LEU A 137 10.02 11.12 -5.29
CA LEU A 137 10.13 9.67 -5.44
C LEU A 137 11.46 9.26 -6.12
N ARG A 138 12.01 10.11 -6.99
CA ARG A 138 13.30 9.89 -7.66
C ARG A 138 14.49 10.55 -6.95
N GLY A 139 14.33 10.98 -5.70
CA GLY A 139 15.44 11.45 -4.86
C GLY A 139 15.96 12.84 -5.24
N GLN A 140 15.17 13.65 -5.94
CA GLN A 140 15.47 15.05 -6.22
C GLN A 140 15.01 15.99 -5.09
N GLY A 141 14.39 15.45 -4.04
CA GLY A 141 14.09 16.16 -2.81
C GLY A 141 15.34 16.38 -1.94
N SER A 142 15.25 17.30 -0.98
CA SER A 142 16.35 17.60 -0.06
C SER A 142 16.56 16.55 1.04
N GLU A 143 15.54 15.74 1.31
CA GLU A 143 15.58 14.69 2.32
C GLU A 143 14.62 13.54 1.98
N ILE A 144 14.75 12.43 2.71
CA ILE A 144 13.77 11.33 2.66
C ILE A 144 12.47 11.83 3.28
N GLU A 145 11.38 11.88 2.52
CA GLU A 145 10.08 12.32 3.05
C GLU A 145 9.31 11.15 3.67
N ILE A 146 8.63 11.37 4.81
CA ILE A 146 7.64 10.44 5.36
C ILE A 146 6.26 11.10 5.35
N ARG A 147 5.26 10.43 4.77
CA ARG A 147 3.86 10.86 4.79
C ARG A 147 3.00 9.87 5.58
N VAL A 148 2.13 10.41 6.43
CA VAL A 148 1.11 9.68 7.20
C VAL A 148 -0.23 10.38 7.05
N GLN A 149 -1.32 9.64 7.16
CA GLN A 149 -2.66 10.21 7.02
C GLN A 149 -3.03 10.94 8.32
N LEU A 150 -3.05 12.27 8.26
CA LEU A 150 -3.36 13.13 9.40
C LEU A 150 -4.84 13.51 9.48
N ASP A 151 -5.56 13.43 8.37
CA ASP A 151 -6.95 13.85 8.28
C ASP A 151 -7.89 12.66 8.17
N TYR A 152 -9.14 12.84 8.61
CA TYR A 152 -10.19 11.90 8.23
C TYR A 152 -10.49 12.06 6.74
N TYR A 153 -10.94 10.98 6.10
CA TYR A 153 -11.44 11.11 4.74
C TYR A 153 -12.60 12.12 4.75
N PRO A 154 -12.57 13.18 3.92
CA PRO A 154 -13.65 14.14 3.87
C PRO A 154 -14.98 13.42 3.59
N TYR A 155 -16.05 13.82 4.28
CA TYR A 155 -17.40 13.29 4.05
C TYR A 155 -17.54 11.79 4.34
N ILE A 156 -16.65 11.20 5.14
CA ILE A 156 -16.75 9.78 5.52
C ILE A 156 -18.08 9.49 6.25
N GLU A 157 -18.58 10.46 7.02
CA GLU A 157 -19.87 10.38 7.70
C GLU A 157 -21.01 10.29 6.68
N ASP A 158 -21.06 11.21 5.71
CA ASP A 158 -22.05 11.19 4.62
C ASP A 158 -22.00 9.88 3.82
N TYR A 159 -20.80 9.35 3.59
CA TYR A 159 -20.61 8.06 2.91
C TYR A 159 -21.13 6.88 3.74
N VAL A 160 -20.85 6.86 5.05
CA VAL A 160 -21.35 5.83 5.95
C VAL A 160 -22.87 5.89 6.05
N GLU A 161 -23.46 7.07 6.20
CA GLU A 161 -24.90 7.27 6.21
C GLU A 161 -25.55 6.75 4.92
N PHE A 162 -24.96 7.05 3.77
CA PHE A 162 -25.43 6.54 2.48
C PHE A 162 -25.35 5.01 2.39
N ILE A 163 -24.26 4.38 2.83
CA ILE A 163 -24.12 2.92 2.83
C ILE A 163 -25.16 2.28 3.76
N LEU A 164 -25.43 2.89 4.91
CA LEU A 164 -26.47 2.41 5.84
C LEU A 164 -27.88 2.54 5.25
N ASP A 165 -28.19 3.65 4.57
CA ASP A 165 -29.45 3.85 3.87
C ASP A 165 -29.63 2.88 2.68
N ILE A 166 -28.58 2.67 1.88
CA ILE A 166 -28.60 1.70 0.78
C ILE A 166 -28.90 0.31 1.30
N ASN A 167 -28.20 -0.13 2.33
CA ASN A 167 -28.28 -1.49 2.84
C ASN A 167 -29.53 -1.76 3.69
N GLN A 168 -30.41 -0.76 3.90
CA GLN A 168 -31.61 -0.89 4.74
C GLN A 168 -31.29 -1.63 6.03
N CYS A 169 -30.23 -1.21 6.74
CA CYS A 169 -29.88 -1.73 8.06
C CYS A 169 -30.90 -1.30 9.13
N ASP A 170 -32.20 -1.36 8.83
CA ASP A 170 -33.23 -1.49 9.84
C ASP A 170 -33.08 -2.90 10.38
N GLY A 171 -32.62 -3.05 11.63
CA GLY A 171 -32.34 -4.34 12.28
C GLY A 171 -33.54 -5.26 12.48
N LYS A 172 -34.48 -5.33 11.52
CA LYS A 172 -35.74 -6.06 11.60
C LYS A 172 -36.10 -6.94 10.40
N ASN A 173 -35.52 -6.85 9.20
CA ASN A 173 -35.89 -7.79 8.11
C ASN A 173 -34.80 -7.97 7.03
N ASN A 174 -34.02 -9.05 7.10
CA ASN A 174 -33.05 -9.45 6.06
C ASN A 174 -33.66 -10.47 5.08
N SER A 175 -34.63 -10.05 4.25
CA SER A 175 -35.13 -10.86 3.14
C SER A 175 -34.60 -10.31 1.82
N SER A 176 -33.83 -11.09 1.08
CA SER A 176 -33.15 -10.68 -0.16
C SER A 176 -34.07 -10.47 -1.38
N SER A 177 -35.39 -10.58 -1.22
CA SER A 177 -36.35 -10.56 -2.33
C SER A 177 -36.91 -9.18 -2.69
N ASP A 178 -36.75 -8.16 -1.83
CA ASP A 178 -37.57 -6.93 -1.89
C ASP A 178 -36.78 -5.65 -2.23
N HIS A 179 -35.54 -5.77 -2.69
CA HIS A 179 -34.70 -4.60 -2.97
C HIS A 179 -34.45 -4.43 -4.48
N PRO A 180 -35.14 -3.49 -5.16
CA PRO A 180 -34.75 -3.10 -6.51
C PRO A 180 -33.29 -2.63 -6.47
N ALA A 181 -32.50 -3.01 -7.47
CA ALA A 181 -31.08 -2.67 -7.54
C ALA A 181 -30.92 -1.14 -7.43
N LYS A 182 -30.50 -0.67 -6.25
CA LYS A 182 -30.23 0.75 -6.01
C LYS A 182 -29.05 1.16 -6.92
N GLU A 183 -29.10 2.40 -7.41
CA GLU A 183 -28.10 2.98 -8.31
C GLU A 183 -26.67 2.72 -7.76
N PRO A 184 -25.72 2.25 -8.58
CA PRO A 184 -24.38 1.93 -8.09
C PRO A 184 -23.74 3.11 -7.38
N TYR A 185 -23.09 2.85 -6.23
CA TYR A 185 -22.56 3.89 -5.34
C TYR A 185 -21.63 4.89 -6.05
N PHE A 186 -20.91 4.46 -7.09
CA PHE A 186 -20.01 5.32 -7.85
C PHE A 186 -20.74 6.40 -8.67
N ILE A 187 -22.00 6.19 -9.08
CA ILE A 187 -22.81 7.20 -9.76
C ILE A 187 -23.24 8.30 -8.78
N PHE A 188 -23.55 7.93 -7.54
CA PHE A 188 -23.82 8.90 -6.47
C PHE A 188 -22.58 9.74 -6.12
N LEU A 189 -21.42 9.08 -5.97
CA LEU A 189 -20.16 9.78 -5.70
C LEU A 189 -19.82 10.79 -6.80
N ASP A 190 -20.11 10.47 -8.06
CA ASP A 190 -19.91 11.38 -9.19
C ASP A 190 -20.86 12.60 -9.11
N LYS A 191 -22.13 12.38 -8.74
CA LYS A 191 -23.10 13.46 -8.50
C LYS A 191 -22.66 14.39 -7.37
N MET A 192 -22.17 13.86 -6.25
CA MET A 192 -21.65 14.66 -5.14
C MET A 192 -20.44 15.49 -5.54
N LYS A 193 -19.47 14.89 -6.25
CA LYS A 193 -18.29 15.60 -6.77
C LYS A 193 -18.68 16.75 -7.71
N THR A 194 -19.71 16.54 -8.53
CA THR A 194 -20.21 17.54 -9.49
C THR A 194 -20.96 18.69 -8.80
N GLN A 195 -21.68 18.42 -7.71
CA GLN A 195 -22.36 19.46 -6.92
C GLN A 195 -21.40 20.33 -6.10
N LEU A 196 -20.22 19.79 -5.75
CA LEU A 196 -19.20 20.46 -4.93
C LEU A 196 -18.12 21.19 -5.75
N SER A 197 -18.22 21.18 -7.09
CA SER A 197 -17.30 21.87 -8.01
C SER A 197 -17.85 23.20 -8.57
N LEU A 198 -18.82 23.80 -7.87
CA LEU A 198 -19.33 25.17 -8.03
C LEU A 198 -18.89 26.04 -6.84
#